data_AF-U4UU67-F1
#
_entry.id   AF-U4UU67-F1
#
_cell.length_a   1.000
_cell.length_b   1.000
_cell.length_c   1.000
_cell.angle_alpha   90.00
_cell.angle_beta   90.00
_cell.angle_gamma   90.00
#
_symmetry.space_group_name_H-M   'P 1'
#
loop_
_entity.id
_entity.type
_entity.pdbx_description
1 polymer ?
#
loop_
_entity_poly.entity_id
_entity_poly.type
_entity_poly.pdbx_seq_one_letter_code
_entity_poly.pdbx_strand_id
1 'polypeptide(L)'
;MLKETKRLLQGKAMSPILCDLYLSYLTHSCLKQFDKSDFLFHRAVDDLFFVSTCESHILQFEMAAYGISILNDAKTRRFLNAPGEDPCIVFYGKVFNLDTRETGTAYQSGTQLRSKFKLWNWGTQFGSDQPLSFIINAMR
;
A
#
# COMPACT_ATOMS: atom_id res chain seq x y z
N MET A 1 19.95 -28.17 2.21
CA MET A 1 18.92 -27.28 2.79
C MET A 1 19.61 -26.03 3.31
N LEU A 2 19.61 -24.95 2.53
CA LEU A 2 20.21 -23.68 2.96
C LEU A 2 19.19 -22.96 3.85
N LYS A 3 19.56 -22.78 5.13
CA LYS A 3 18.78 -22.11 6.15
C LYS A 3 18.78 -20.61 5.83
N GLU A 4 17.64 -20.04 5.47
CA GLU A 4 17.47 -18.58 5.32
C GLU A 4 17.77 -17.89 6.66
N THR A 5 19.01 -17.44 6.85
CA THR A 5 19.50 -16.90 8.13
C THR A 5 19.46 -15.36 8.20
N LYS A 6 19.04 -14.69 7.12
CA LYS A 6 19.12 -13.23 6.99
C LYS A 6 17.77 -12.51 6.78
N ARG A 7 16.63 -13.21 6.89
CA ARG A 7 15.30 -12.63 6.61
C ARG A 7 14.27 -13.06 7.65
N LEU A 8 13.26 -12.22 7.84
CA LEU A 8 12.08 -12.57 8.62
C LEU A 8 11.21 -13.52 7.81
N LEU A 9 10.77 -14.61 8.44
CA LEU A 9 9.97 -15.63 7.78
C LEU A 9 8.49 -15.18 7.71
N GLN A 10 7.89 -15.18 6.52
CA GLN A 10 6.47 -14.87 6.36
C GLN A 10 5.59 -15.89 7.08
N GLY A 11 4.46 -15.45 7.65
CA GLY A 11 3.52 -16.29 8.38
C GLY A 11 3.90 -16.58 9.85
N LYS A 12 5.04 -16.09 10.35
CA LYS A 12 5.35 -16.11 11.79
C LYS A 12 4.72 -14.91 12.49
N ALA A 13 4.16 -15.15 13.69
CA ALA A 13 3.38 -14.16 14.43
C ALA A 13 4.12 -12.83 14.69
N MET A 14 5.44 -12.88 14.95
CA MET A 14 6.24 -11.68 15.25
C MET A 14 6.86 -11.02 14.02
N SER A 15 6.89 -11.70 12.87
CA SER A 15 7.54 -11.16 11.67
C SER A 15 6.96 -9.81 11.21
N PRO A 16 5.63 -9.56 11.24
CA PRO A 16 5.09 -8.26 10.84
C PRO A 16 5.61 -7.11 11.69
N ILE A 17 5.59 -7.28 13.03
CA ILE A 17 6.00 -6.23 13.98
C ILE A 17 7.51 -5.98 13.88
N LEU A 18 8.31 -7.05 13.78
CA LEU A 18 9.77 -6.91 13.64
C LEU A 18 10.15 -6.28 12.30
N CYS A 19 9.43 -6.61 11.23
CA CYS A 19 9.62 -6.01 9.91
C CYS A 19 9.29 -4.51 9.96
N ASP A 20 8.15 -4.16 10.54
CA ASP A 20 7.72 -2.77 10.66
C ASP A 20 8.66 -1.94 11.54
N LEU A 21 9.18 -2.51 12.63
CA LEU A 21 10.20 -1.86 13.48
C LEU A 21 11.50 -1.60 12.69
N TYR A 22 11.98 -2.60 11.95
CA TYR A 22 13.19 -2.49 11.15
C TYR A 22 13.04 -1.46 10.02
N LEU A 23 11.92 -1.50 9.29
CA LEU A 23 11.63 -0.53 8.23
C LEU A 23 11.46 0.88 8.80
N SER A 24 10.81 1.03 9.96
CA SER A 24 10.70 2.33 10.64
C SER A 24 12.06 2.89 11.01
N TYR A 25 12.97 2.05 11.52
CA TYR A 25 14.35 2.46 11.82
C TYR A 25 15.09 2.94 10.56
N LEU A 26 15.00 2.20 9.45
CA LEU A 26 15.65 2.59 8.19
C LEU A 26 15.03 3.86 7.59
N THR A 27 13.70 3.94 7.56
CA THR A 27 12.98 5.14 7.12
C THR A 27 13.39 6.36 7.94
N HIS A 28 13.46 6.24 9.27
CA HIS A 28 13.95 7.34 10.10
C HIS A 28 15.41 7.69 9.80
N SER A 29 16.27 6.69 9.62
CA SER A 29 17.71 6.93 9.38
C SER A 29 17.97 7.62 8.04
N CYS A 30 17.23 7.25 6.98
CA CYS A 30 17.46 7.75 5.63
C CYS A 30 16.58 8.95 5.25
N LEU A 31 15.34 9.02 5.78
CA LEU A 31 14.32 9.97 5.31
C LEU A 31 13.88 10.98 6.36
N LYS A 32 14.50 11.04 7.55
CA LYS A 32 14.15 12.01 8.61
C LYS A 32 14.11 13.47 8.12
N GLN A 33 14.92 13.83 7.12
CA GLN A 33 14.93 15.18 6.56
C GLN A 33 13.64 15.57 5.80
N PHE A 34 12.84 14.58 5.40
CA PHE A 34 11.57 14.76 4.69
C PHE A 34 10.35 14.69 5.62
N ASP A 35 10.56 14.40 6.91
CA ASP A 35 9.54 14.44 7.95
C ASP A 35 9.40 15.88 8.49
N LYS A 36 9.00 16.80 7.60
CA LYS A 36 8.80 18.23 7.88
C LYS A 36 7.36 18.61 7.60
N SER A 37 6.85 19.66 8.27
CA SER A 37 5.46 20.14 8.13
C SER A 37 5.05 20.49 6.70
N ASP A 38 6.01 20.87 5.87
CA ASP A 38 5.76 21.39 4.52
C ASP A 38 5.64 20.27 3.47
N PHE A 39 5.87 19.02 3.88
CA PHE A 39 5.80 17.85 3.02
C PHE A 39 4.69 16.91 3.47
N LEU A 40 4.06 16.25 2.51
CA LEU A 40 3.22 15.11 2.81
C LEU A 40 4.06 13.85 2.62
N PHE A 41 4.45 13.22 3.73
CA PHE A 41 5.15 11.94 3.72
C PHE A 41 4.33 10.90 4.48
N HIS A 42 4.13 9.73 3.85
CA HIS A 42 3.48 8.59 4.49
C HIS A 42 4.18 7.28 4.09
N ARG A 43 4.30 6.37 5.04
CA ARG A 43 4.76 4.99 4.81
C ARG A 43 3.65 4.03 5.19
N ALA A 44 3.36 3.08 4.31
CA ALA A 44 2.45 1.98 4.58
C ALA A 44 3.19 0.66 4.39
N VAL A 45 3.65 0.04 5.48
CA VAL A 45 4.42 -1.22 5.51
C VAL A 45 5.61 -1.20 4.54
N ASP A 46 5.40 -1.61 3.29
CA ASP A 46 6.35 -1.72 2.19
C ASP A 46 6.28 -0.58 1.14
N ASP A 47 5.25 0.25 1.18
CA ASP A 47 5.07 1.37 0.26
C ASP A 47 5.45 2.72 0.91
N LEU A 48 6.01 3.63 0.10
CA LEU A 48 6.33 5.01 0.46
C LEU A 48 5.55 5.97 -0.43
N PHE A 49 4.99 7.02 0.15
CA PHE A 49 4.28 8.09 -0.55
C PHE A 49 4.80 9.44 -0.11
N PHE A 50 5.27 10.25 -1.07
CA PHE A 50 5.83 11.57 -0.82
C PHE A 50 5.27 12.58 -1.82
N VAL A 51 4.82 13.72 -1.32
CA VAL A 51 4.31 14.83 -2.13
C VAL A 51 4.95 16.13 -1.67
N SER A 52 5.39 16.91 -2.66
CA SER A 52 6.00 18.23 -2.49
C SER A 52 5.56 19.11 -3.66
N THR A 53 5.46 20.42 -3.41
CA THR A 53 5.21 21.43 -4.46
C THR A 53 6.46 21.76 -5.28
N CYS A 54 7.63 21.31 -4.83
CA CYS A 54 8.92 21.51 -5.49
C CYS A 54 9.47 20.18 -6.02
N GLU A 55 9.76 20.14 -7.32
CA GLU A 55 10.30 18.97 -8.04
C GLU A 55 11.64 18.49 -7.47
N SER A 56 12.53 19.42 -7.09
CA SER A 56 13.85 19.06 -6.57
C SER A 56 13.76 18.22 -5.28
N HIS A 57 12.77 18.48 -4.43
CA HIS A 57 12.53 17.67 -3.22
C HIS A 57 12.05 16.26 -3.57
N ILE A 58 11.25 16.10 -4.63
CA ILE A 58 10.78 14.78 -5.10
C ILE A 58 11.96 13.95 -5.58
N LEU A 59 12.84 14.53 -6.38
CA LEU A 59 14.05 13.86 -6.88
C LEU A 59 15.02 13.51 -5.74
N GLN A 60 15.21 14.40 -4.77
CA GLN A 60 16.02 14.13 -3.58
C GLN A 60 15.42 13.01 -2.73
N PHE A 61 14.09 12.99 -2.56
CA PHE A 61 13.40 11.92 -1.86
C PHE A 61 13.58 10.58 -2.56
N GLU A 62 13.40 10.54 -3.87
CA GLU A 62 13.57 9.33 -4.69
C GLU A 62 14.98 8.77 -4.52
N MET A 63 16.02 9.60 -4.65
CA MET A 63 17.41 9.19 -4.42
C MET A 63 17.65 8.66 -3.00
N ALA A 64 17.09 9.30 -1.99
CA ALA A 64 17.24 8.87 -0.59
C ALA A 64 16.47 7.57 -0.31
N ALA A 65 15.31 7.36 -0.95
CA ALA A 65 14.48 6.17 -0.79
C ALA A 65 15.16 4.92 -1.37
N TYR A 66 15.90 5.05 -2.48
CA TYR A 66 16.74 3.96 -2.99
C TYR A 66 17.82 3.49 -1.99
N GLY A 67 18.19 4.34 -1.02
CA GLY A 67 19.14 3.98 0.05
C GLY A 67 18.58 3.05 1.14
N ILE A 68 17.24 2.88 1.22
CA ILE A 68 16.59 2.13 2.31
C ILE A 68 16.54 0.63 2.00
N SER A 69 16.22 0.26 0.76
CA SER A 69 16.11 -1.14 0.34
C SER A 69 16.03 -1.27 -1.18
N ILE A 70 15.92 -2.50 -1.68
CA ILE A 70 15.55 -2.79 -3.07
C ILE A 70 14.09 -2.36 -3.26
N LEU A 71 13.87 -1.09 -3.60
CA LEU A 71 12.61 -0.62 -4.14
C LEU A 71 12.33 -1.35 -5.45
N ASN A 72 11.05 -1.58 -5.74
CA ASN A 72 10.65 -2.18 -7.00
C ASN A 72 10.44 -1.06 -8.03
N ASP A 73 11.47 -0.78 -8.83
CA ASP A 73 11.46 0.28 -9.85
C ASP A 73 10.27 0.17 -10.80
N ALA A 74 9.86 -1.06 -11.13
CA ALA A 74 8.72 -1.29 -12.02
C ALA A 74 7.36 -0.88 -11.41
N LYS A 75 7.30 -0.74 -10.08
CA LYS A 75 6.13 -0.24 -9.35
C LYS A 75 6.24 1.24 -8.98
N THR A 76 7.42 1.85 -9.11
CA THR A 76 7.62 3.27 -8.84
C THR A 76 6.74 4.09 -9.78
N ARG A 77 5.90 4.94 -9.20
CA ARG A 77 5.07 5.91 -9.93
C ARG A 77 5.50 7.31 -9.51
N ARG A 78 5.59 8.20 -10.49
CA ARG A 78 6.00 9.59 -10.31
C ARG A 78 5.10 10.48 -11.14
N PHE A 79 4.82 11.66 -10.61
CA PHE A 79 4.17 12.75 -11.31
C PHE A 79 4.96 14.03 -11.05
N LEU A 80 5.53 14.61 -12.11
CA LEU A 80 6.27 15.89 -12.09
C LEU A 80 5.53 16.97 -12.86
N ASN A 81 4.24 16.77 -13.16
CA ASN A 81 3.42 17.67 -13.96
C ASN A 81 3.99 17.90 -15.38
N ALA A 82 4.62 16.87 -15.95
CA ALA A 82 5.08 16.91 -17.34
C ALA A 82 3.93 16.54 -18.31
N PRO A 83 3.92 17.08 -19.53
CA PRO A 83 2.86 16.78 -20.51
C PRO A 83 2.73 15.27 -20.78
N GLY A 84 1.52 14.74 -20.57
CA GLY A 84 1.20 13.32 -20.82
C GLY A 84 1.47 12.38 -19.65
N GLU A 85 1.92 12.87 -18.50
CA GLU A 85 1.97 12.08 -17.26
C GLU A 85 0.57 11.90 -16.66
N ASP A 86 0.33 10.74 -16.05
CA ASP A 86 -0.90 10.48 -15.30
C ASP A 86 -0.78 11.05 -13.88
N PRO A 87 -1.62 12.02 -13.47
CA PRO A 87 -1.59 12.58 -12.12
C PRO A 87 -2.10 11.61 -11.04
N CYS A 88 -2.62 10.44 -11.43
CA CYS A 88 -3.18 9.46 -10.51
C CYS A 88 -2.10 8.52 -9.94
N ILE A 89 -1.83 8.65 -8.65
CA ILE A 89 -0.94 7.75 -7.91
C ILE A 89 -1.76 6.79 -7.05
N VAL A 90 -1.52 5.48 -7.21
CA VAL A 90 -2.13 4.45 -6.37
C VAL A 90 -1.27 4.23 -5.13
N PHE A 91 -1.86 4.40 -3.95
CA PHE A 91 -1.19 4.16 -2.68
C PHE A 91 -2.19 3.62 -1.65
N TYR A 92 -1.81 2.54 -0.96
CA TYR A 92 -2.62 1.92 0.11
C TYR A 92 -4.10 1.65 -0.27
N GLY A 93 -4.32 1.12 -1.48
CA GLY A 93 -5.65 0.82 -2.00
C GLY A 93 -6.51 2.05 -2.36
N LYS A 94 -5.90 3.24 -2.35
CA LYS A 94 -6.51 4.50 -2.77
C LYS A 94 -5.84 5.03 -4.02
N VAL A 95 -6.57 5.84 -4.78
CA VAL A 95 -6.06 6.59 -5.92
C VAL A 95 -6.05 8.06 -5.53
N PHE A 96 -4.91 8.71 -5.65
CA PHE A 96 -4.72 10.13 -5.37
C PHE A 96 -4.51 10.86 -6.70
N ASN A 97 -5.44 11.73 -7.10
CA ASN A 97 -5.22 12.63 -8.23
C ASN A 97 -4.50 13.87 -7.71
N LEU A 98 -3.24 14.05 -8.12
CA LEU A 98 -2.39 15.12 -7.60
C LEU A 98 -2.74 16.51 -8.15
N ASP A 99 -3.46 16.59 -9.27
CA ASP A 99 -3.95 17.86 -9.83
C ASP A 99 -5.23 18.32 -9.12
N THR A 100 -6.23 17.42 -9.02
CA THR A 100 -7.55 17.76 -8.46
C THR A 100 -7.62 17.62 -6.95
N ARG A 101 -6.64 16.93 -6.33
CA ARG A 101 -6.61 16.55 -4.91
C ARG A 101 -7.73 15.62 -4.49
N GLU A 102 -8.42 15.02 -5.45
CA GLU A 102 -9.47 14.05 -5.18
C GLU A 102 -8.87 12.69 -4.82
N THR A 103 -9.58 11.95 -3.98
CA THR A 103 -9.21 10.60 -3.59
C THR A 103 -10.29 9.60 -3.97
N GLY A 104 -9.87 8.49 -4.57
CA GLY A 104 -10.73 7.40 -5.00
C GLY A 104 -10.33 6.07 -4.37
N THR A 105 -11.12 5.03 -4.61
CA THR A 105 -10.77 3.66 -4.24
C THR A 105 -10.13 2.96 -5.44
N ALA A 106 -8.98 2.32 -5.22
CA ALA A 106 -8.29 1.57 -6.28
C ALA A 106 -8.96 0.20 -6.47
N TYR A 107 -9.43 -0.06 -7.68
CA TYR A 107 -10.01 -1.35 -8.05
C TYR A 107 -9.04 -2.13 -8.94
N GLN A 108 -8.85 -3.42 -8.65
CA GLN A 108 -8.05 -4.31 -9.47
C GLN A 108 -8.88 -4.86 -10.62
N SER A 109 -8.41 -4.67 -11.85
CA SER A 109 -9.01 -5.28 -13.04
C SER A 109 -8.62 -6.77 -13.15
N GLY A 110 -9.36 -7.53 -13.96
CA GLY A 110 -9.04 -8.92 -14.30
C GLY A 110 -9.41 -9.98 -13.25
N THR A 111 -9.95 -9.59 -12.09
CA THR A 111 -10.43 -10.54 -11.08
C THR A 111 -11.95 -10.70 -11.16
N GLN A 112 -12.45 -11.94 -11.06
CA GLN A 112 -13.89 -12.17 -11.00
C GLN A 112 -14.47 -11.63 -9.68
N LEU A 113 -15.47 -10.75 -9.78
CA LEU A 113 -16.06 -10.06 -8.64
C LEU A 113 -16.54 -11.02 -7.54
N ARG A 114 -17.10 -12.19 -7.90
CA ARG A 114 -17.56 -13.22 -6.96
C ARG A 114 -16.49 -13.68 -5.96
N SER A 115 -15.20 -13.62 -6.33
CA SER A 115 -14.09 -14.03 -5.46
C SER A 115 -13.77 -13.02 -4.35
N LYS A 116 -14.26 -11.78 -4.47
CA LYS A 116 -14.09 -10.74 -3.45
C LYS A 116 -15.10 -10.87 -2.31
N PHE A 117 -16.14 -11.68 -2.48
CA PHE A 117 -17.19 -11.89 -1.47
C PHE A 117 -17.05 -13.25 -0.79
N LYS A 118 -17.00 -13.25 0.54
CA LYS A 118 -17.07 -14.48 1.35
C LYS A 118 -18.50 -14.69 1.85
N LEU A 119 -19.32 -15.33 1.02
CA LEU A 119 -20.74 -15.55 1.31
C LEU A 119 -20.99 -16.74 2.25
N TRP A 120 -20.06 -17.70 2.28
CA TRP A 120 -20.18 -18.93 3.06
C TRP A 120 -19.34 -18.83 4.34
N ASN A 121 -19.98 -19.01 5.49
CA ASN A 121 -19.32 -19.09 6.79
C ASN A 121 -19.57 -20.46 7.41
N TRP A 122 -18.51 -21.25 7.63
CA TRP A 122 -18.66 -22.59 8.22
C TRP A 122 -19.23 -22.56 9.65
N GLY A 123 -18.97 -21.50 10.40
CA GLY A 123 -19.52 -21.32 11.75
C GLY A 123 -20.99 -20.92 11.79
N THR A 124 -21.62 -20.62 10.64
CA THR A 124 -23.03 -20.24 10.57
C THR A 124 -23.63 -20.76 9.27
N GLN A 125 -24.39 -21.85 9.37
CA GLN A 125 -24.98 -22.52 8.23
C GLN A 125 -26.46 -22.16 8.10
N PHE A 126 -26.93 -22.02 6.86
CA PHE A 126 -28.33 -21.75 6.53
C PHE A 126 -28.90 -22.94 5.76
N GLY A 127 -30.11 -23.37 6.12
CA GLY A 127 -30.85 -24.38 5.36
C GLY A 127 -31.28 -23.84 3.99
N SER A 128 -31.57 -24.75 3.05
CA SER A 128 -32.06 -24.39 1.72
C SER A 128 -33.44 -23.70 1.75
N ASP A 129 -34.18 -23.86 2.84
CA ASP A 129 -35.45 -23.21 3.16
C ASP A 129 -35.31 -21.76 3.67
N GLN A 130 -34.08 -21.28 3.89
CA GLN A 130 -33.81 -19.97 4.48
C GLN A 130 -32.98 -19.01 3.59
N PRO A 131 -33.33 -18.81 2.30
CA PRO A 131 -32.55 -17.98 1.40
C PRO A 131 -32.52 -16.50 1.82
N LEU A 132 -33.59 -15.98 2.42
CA LEU A 132 -33.64 -14.58 2.91
C LEU A 132 -32.66 -14.35 4.06
N SER A 133 -32.60 -15.29 5.02
CA SER A 133 -31.65 -15.21 6.14
C SER A 133 -30.20 -15.26 5.66
N PHE A 134 -29.91 -16.10 4.65
CA PHE A 134 -28.60 -16.15 4.00
C PHE A 134 -28.25 -14.81 3.34
N ILE A 135 -29.16 -14.24 2.55
CA ILE A 135 -28.95 -12.97 1.84
C ILE A 135 -28.70 -11.82 2.83
N ILE A 136 -29.51 -11.72 3.89
CA ILE A 136 -29.35 -10.69 4.93
C ILE A 136 -28.00 -10.84 5.65
N ASN A 137 -27.57 -12.07 5.93
CA ASN A 137 -26.28 -12.32 6.56
C ASN A 137 -25.11 -11.95 5.64
N ALA A 138 -25.19 -12.29 4.37
CA ALA A 138 -24.15 -12.02 3.38
C ALA A 138 -23.98 -10.52 3.03
N MET A 139 -25.00 -9.70 3.29
CA MET A 139 -24.98 -8.25 3.07
C MET A 139 -24.50 -7.44 4.28
N ARG A 140 -24.25 -8.07 5.43
CA ARG A 140 -23.64 -7.44 6.61
C ARG A 140 -22.13 -7.45 6.51
#